data_AF-A0AAV8QZW0-F1
#
_entry.id   AF-A0AAV8QZW0-F1
#
_cell.length_a   1.000
_cell.length_b   1.000
_cell.length_c   1.000
_cell.angle_alpha   90.00
_cell.angle_beta   90.00
_cell.angle_gamma   90.00
#
_symmetry.space_group_name_H-M   'P 1'
#
loop_
_entity.id
_entity.type
_entity.pdbx_description
1 polymer ?
#
loop_
_entity_poly.entity_id
_entity_poly.type
_entity_poly.pdbx_seq_one_letter_code
_entity_poly.pdbx_strand_id
1 'polypeptide(L)'
;MFPVDVSVRPSEERREPRGVSKERACSLRVEHFRNHGSSLAGLIALGHDVHPDEYHSFRSWEVAVRELIQPEAELRELLRSITQPKILFTNSDRQHAKRALQRLGIEEECFHRIIWGRERRFEDSGGGP
;
A
#
# COMPACT_ATOMS: atom_id res chain seq x y z
N MET A 1 -3.87 5.40 -13.77
CA MET A 1 -4.23 4.65 -12.54
C MET A 1 -5.23 3.57 -12.93
N PHE A 2 -4.77 2.33 -13.11
CA PHE A 2 -5.60 1.24 -13.65
C PHE A 2 -6.67 0.79 -12.64
N PRO A 3 -7.86 0.38 -13.11
CA PRO A 3 -8.87 -0.21 -12.24
C PRO A 3 -8.32 -1.55 -11.74
N VAL A 4 -8.09 -1.65 -10.42
CA VAL A 4 -8.00 -2.96 -9.78
C VAL A 4 -9.41 -3.53 -9.76
N ASP A 5 -9.66 -4.47 -10.67
CA ASP A 5 -10.84 -5.31 -10.61
C ASP A 5 -10.69 -6.21 -9.39
N VAL A 6 -11.42 -5.90 -8.31
CA VAL A 6 -11.41 -6.72 -7.09
C VAL A 6 -12.26 -7.95 -7.41
N SER A 7 -11.68 -8.91 -8.13
CA SER A 7 -12.28 -10.22 -8.31
C SER A 7 -12.05 -11.03 -7.03
N VAL A 8 -12.99 -10.92 -6.11
CA VAL A 8 -13.09 -11.78 -4.91
C VAL A 8 -13.50 -13.16 -5.41
N ARG A 9 -12.69 -14.21 -5.16
CA ARG A 9 -13.14 -15.58 -5.41
C ARG A 9 -14.20 -15.98 -4.37
N PRO A 10 -15.22 -16.75 -4.76
CA PRO A 10 -16.33 -17.09 -3.88
C PRO A 10 -15.91 -18.22 -2.93
N SER A 11 -15.90 -17.95 -1.62
CA SER A 11 -16.14 -19.00 -0.64
C SER A 11 -17.63 -19.36 -0.69
N GLU A 12 -17.92 -20.66 -0.68
CA GLU A 12 -19.24 -21.25 -0.92
C GLU A 12 -20.27 -20.93 0.18
N GLU A 13 -20.64 -19.67 0.40
CA GLU A 13 -21.94 -19.35 0.99
C GLU A 13 -22.40 -17.92 0.68
N ARG A 14 -23.18 -17.82 -0.40
CA ARG A 14 -24.34 -16.92 -0.53
C ARG A 14 -24.12 -15.42 -0.25
N ARG A 15 -23.67 -14.71 -1.29
CA ARG A 15 -24.28 -13.47 -1.80
C ARG A 15 -23.64 -13.16 -3.15
N GLU A 16 -24.47 -12.89 -4.16
CA GLU A 16 -24.03 -12.56 -5.52
C GLU A 16 -22.87 -11.55 -5.52
N PRO A 17 -21.94 -11.62 -6.49
CA PRO A 17 -20.95 -10.57 -6.66
C PRO A 17 -21.74 -9.28 -6.90
N ARG A 18 -21.79 -8.40 -5.89
CA ARG A 18 -22.38 -7.09 -6.06
C ARG A 18 -21.53 -6.40 -7.10
N GLY A 19 -22.00 -6.40 -8.35
CA GLY A 19 -21.42 -5.69 -9.47
C GLY A 19 -21.50 -4.20 -9.16
N VAL A 20 -20.54 -3.72 -8.40
CA VAL A 20 -20.40 -2.31 -8.11
C VAL A 20 -19.96 -1.67 -9.42
N SER A 21 -20.74 -0.73 -9.95
CA SER A 21 -20.32 0.01 -11.14
C SER A 21 -18.94 0.64 -10.90
N LYS A 22 -18.17 0.81 -11.97
CA LYS A 22 -16.81 1.36 -11.89
C LYS A 22 -16.78 2.70 -11.15
N GLU A 23 -17.81 3.52 -11.34
CA GLU A 23 -18.00 4.83 -10.69
C GLU A 23 -18.24 4.68 -9.19
N ARG A 24 -19.06 3.71 -8.80
CA ARG A 24 -19.33 3.43 -7.38
C ARG A 24 -18.11 2.81 -6.69
N ALA A 25 -17.36 1.95 -7.37
CA ALA A 25 -16.09 1.40 -6.88
C ALA A 25 -15.02 2.49 -6.74
N CYS A 26 -14.99 3.47 -7.65
CA CYS A 26 -14.15 4.67 -7.53
C CYS A 26 -14.50 5.47 -6.28
N SER A 27 -15.79 5.74 -6.07
CA SER A 27 -16.27 6.51 -4.93
C SER A 27 -15.97 5.83 -3.59
N LEU A 28 -16.23 4.53 -3.50
CA LEU A 28 -15.95 3.72 -2.30
C LEU A 28 -14.45 3.69 -1.97
N ARG A 29 -13.57 3.61 -2.97
CA ARG A 29 -12.11 3.69 -2.74
C ARG A 29 -11.69 5.01 -2.13
N VAL A 30 -12.23 6.13 -2.62
CA VAL A 30 -11.93 7.45 -2.08
C VAL A 30 -12.42 7.57 -0.64
N GLU A 31 -13.63 7.08 -0.36
CA GLU A 31 -14.20 7.04 0.99
C GLU A 31 -13.36 6.18 1.95
N HIS A 32 -12.99 4.96 1.53
CA HIS A 32 -12.15 4.08 2.34
C HIS A 32 -10.75 4.66 2.58
N PHE A 33 -10.15 5.30 1.58
CA PHE A 33 -8.86 5.94 1.74
C PHE A 33 -8.93 7.09 2.76
N ARG A 34 -9.97 7.93 2.69
CA ARG A 34 -10.18 9.03 3.64
C ARG A 34 -10.41 8.54 5.06
N ASN A 35 -11.21 7.49 5.23
CA ASN A 35 -11.66 7.05 6.56
C ASN A 35 -10.71 6.04 7.21
N HIS A 36 -9.96 5.26 6.43
CA HIS A 36 -9.17 4.12 6.93
C HIS A 36 -7.70 4.09 6.47
N GLY A 37 -7.31 5.04 5.61
CA GLY A 37 -5.95 5.17 5.08
C GLY A 37 -5.60 4.23 3.92
N SER A 38 -6.45 3.25 3.61
CA SER A 38 -6.34 2.41 2.41
C SER A 38 -7.68 1.74 2.07
N SER A 39 -7.86 1.37 0.80
CA SER A 39 -9.04 0.62 0.34
C SER A 39 -9.17 -0.73 1.06
N LEU A 40 -8.05 -1.43 1.25
CA LEU A 40 -8.02 -2.72 1.94
C LEU A 40 -8.43 -2.58 3.41
N ALA A 41 -7.93 -1.56 4.11
CA ALA A 41 -8.32 -1.30 5.50
C ALA A 41 -9.82 -0.98 5.62
N GLY A 42 -10.39 -0.26 4.65
CA GLY A 42 -11.84 -0.02 4.60
C GLY A 42 -12.65 -1.28 4.34
N LEU A 43 -12.21 -2.16 3.43
CA LEU A 43 -12.88 -3.44 3.17
C LEU A 43 -12.87 -4.34 4.42
N ILE A 44 -11.73 -4.47 5.09
CA ILE A 44 -11.62 -5.25 6.34
C ILE A 44 -12.48 -4.63 7.44
N ALA A 45 -12.46 -3.30 7.62
CA ALA A 45 -13.25 -2.62 8.64
C ALA A 45 -14.76 -2.77 8.44
N LEU A 46 -15.21 -2.92 7.19
CA LEU A 46 -16.61 -3.17 6.84
C LEU A 46 -17.00 -4.65 6.91
N GLY A 47 -16.10 -5.53 7.36
CA GLY A 47 -16.35 -6.95 7.55
C GLY A 47 -16.31 -7.78 6.26
N HIS A 48 -15.66 -7.28 5.20
CA HIS A 48 -15.41 -8.10 4.02
C HIS A 48 -14.30 -9.11 4.30
N ASP A 49 -14.53 -10.38 3.92
CA ASP A 49 -13.55 -11.45 4.00
C ASP A 49 -12.52 -11.32 2.87
N VAL A 50 -11.57 -10.40 3.08
CA VAL A 50 -10.49 -10.10 2.13
C VAL A 50 -9.17 -10.38 2.82
N HIS A 51 -8.50 -11.45 2.41
CA HIS A 51 -7.17 -11.75 2.91
C HIS A 51 -6.15 -10.75 2.33
N PRO A 52 -5.35 -10.04 3.16
CA PRO A 52 -4.40 -9.03 2.69
C PRO A 52 -3.42 -9.57 1.63
N ASP A 53 -2.92 -10.78 1.84
CA ASP A 53 -1.94 -11.37 0.93
C ASP A 53 -2.57 -11.74 -0.43
N GLU A 54 -3.87 -12.06 -0.47
CA GLU A 54 -4.61 -12.30 -1.72
C GLU A 54 -4.92 -10.99 -2.44
N TYR A 55 -5.30 -9.94 -1.70
CA TYR A 55 -5.53 -8.60 -2.24
C TYR A 55 -4.29 -8.02 -2.93
N HIS A 56 -3.11 -8.25 -2.34
CA HIS A 56 -1.82 -7.80 -2.88
C HIS A 56 -1.21 -8.75 -3.91
N SER A 57 -1.70 -10.00 -4.03
CA SER A 57 -1.23 -10.98 -5.02
C SER A 57 -1.55 -10.61 -6.48
N PHE A 58 -2.36 -9.58 -6.70
CA PHE A 58 -2.67 -9.09 -8.05
C PHE A 58 -1.41 -8.55 -8.74
N ARG A 59 -0.93 -9.32 -9.73
CA ARG A 59 0.22 -8.99 -10.62
C ARG A 59 0.17 -7.60 -11.25
N SER A 60 -1.00 -6.96 -11.31
CA SER A 60 -1.18 -5.61 -11.85
C SER A 60 -0.31 -4.57 -11.16
N TRP A 61 0.00 -4.76 -9.88
CA TRP A 61 0.75 -3.79 -9.09
C TRP A 61 2.26 -3.82 -9.39
N GLU A 62 2.79 -4.98 -9.78
CA GLU A 62 4.19 -5.14 -10.18
C GLU A 62 4.46 -4.51 -11.56
N VAL A 63 3.52 -4.70 -12.49
CA VAL A 63 3.57 -4.11 -13.83
C VAL A 63 3.59 -2.58 -13.74
N ALA A 64 2.72 -2.01 -12.90
CA ALA A 64 2.66 -0.57 -12.69
C ALA A 64 3.98 0.02 -12.16
N VAL A 65 4.68 -0.65 -11.24
CA VAL A 65 6.01 -0.20 -10.76
C VAL A 65 7.02 -0.20 -11.89
N ARG A 66 7.05 -1.24 -12.71
CA ARG A 66 8.04 -1.35 -13.80
C ARG A 66 7.82 -0.30 -14.89
N GLU A 67 6.57 -0.03 -15.24
CA GLU A 67 6.19 0.83 -16.37
C GLU A 67 6.10 2.32 -15.99
N LEU A 68 5.66 2.66 -14.77
CA LEU A 68 5.38 4.04 -14.39
C LEU A 68 6.49 4.72 -13.60
N ILE A 69 7.34 3.94 -12.91
CA ILE A 69 8.42 4.49 -12.10
C ILE A 69 9.70 4.47 -12.94
N GLN A 70 10.34 5.63 -13.04
CA GLN A 70 11.63 5.80 -13.71
C GLN A 70 12.70 6.18 -12.68
N PRO A 71 13.99 5.91 -12.95
CA PRO A 71 15.07 6.27 -12.05
C PRO A 71 15.18 7.79 -11.98
N GLU A 72 15.37 8.33 -10.78
CA GLU A 72 15.41 9.78 -10.57
C GLU A 72 16.67 10.17 -9.81
N ALA A 73 17.71 10.51 -10.57
CA ALA A 73 19.03 10.79 -10.02
C ALA A 73 19.02 12.03 -9.11
N GLU A 74 18.29 13.08 -9.48
CA GLU A 74 18.18 14.31 -8.67
C GLU A 74 17.53 14.02 -7.31
N LEU A 75 16.47 13.20 -7.28
CA LEU A 75 15.83 12.79 -6.04
C LEU A 75 16.78 11.98 -5.15
N ARG A 76 17.58 11.08 -5.72
CA ARG A 76 18.58 10.32 -4.96
C ARG A 76 19.61 11.24 -4.33
N GLU A 77 20.18 12.17 -5.09
CA GLU A 77 21.19 13.10 -4.55
C GLU A 77 20.59 14.04 -3.51
N LEU A 78 19.34 14.49 -3.71
CA LEU A 78 18.62 15.26 -2.70
C LEU A 78 18.47 14.48 -1.39
N LEU A 79 18.02 13.23 -1.45
CA LEU A 79 17.88 12.37 -0.27
C LEU A 79 19.21 12.15 0.44
N ARG A 80 20.32 12.02 -0.30
CA ARG A 80 21.67 11.90 0.26
C ARG A 80 22.17 13.18 0.91
N SER A 81 21.81 14.35 0.38
CA SER A 81 22.21 15.64 0.96
C SER A 81 21.57 15.94 2.31
N ILE A 82 20.42 15.32 2.61
CA ILE A 82 19.75 15.44 3.91
C ILE A 82 20.50 14.58 4.94
N THR A 83 21.17 15.24 5.89
CA THR A 83 22.00 14.60 6.92
C THR A 83 21.19 14.10 8.12
N GLN A 84 19.96 14.58 8.31
CA GLN A 84 19.10 14.14 9.40
C GLN A 84 18.59 12.70 9.17
N PRO A 85 18.26 11.96 10.25
CA PRO A 85 17.61 10.66 10.14
C PRO A 85 16.29 10.77 9.37
N LYS A 86 16.18 9.99 8.28
CA LYS A 86 14.97 9.92 7.45
C LYS A 86 14.23 8.63 7.74
N ILE A 87 12.90 8.71 7.85
CA ILE A 87 12.04 7.53 7.97
C ILE A 87 11.12 7.49 6.76
N LEU A 88 11.15 6.38 6.02
CA LEU A 88 10.20 6.14 4.94
C LEU A 88 8.96 5.47 5.51
N PHE A 89 7.82 6.14 5.43
CA PHE A 89 6.53 5.59 5.84
C PHE A 89 5.67 5.29 4.62
N THR A 90 5.24 4.05 4.45
CA THR A 90 4.44 3.62 3.29
C THR A 90 3.30 2.72 3.69
N ASN A 91 2.14 2.92 3.07
CA ASN A 91 0.97 2.05 3.22
C ASN A 91 1.11 0.73 2.44
N SER A 92 2.19 0.58 1.68
CA SER A 92 2.47 -0.62 0.90
C SER A 92 3.13 -1.71 1.74
N ASP A 93 3.09 -2.94 1.25
CA ASP A 93 3.90 -4.02 1.79
C ASP A 93 5.40 -3.82 1.49
N ARG A 94 6.22 -4.62 2.18
CA ARG A 94 7.68 -4.56 2.09
C ARG A 94 8.22 -4.83 0.68
N GLN A 95 7.67 -5.82 -0.03
CA GLN A 95 8.17 -6.18 -1.36
C GLN A 95 7.86 -5.10 -2.38
N HIS A 96 6.67 -4.52 -2.32
CA HIS A 96 6.27 -3.44 -3.20
C HIS A 96 7.17 -2.21 -3.03
N ALA A 97 7.36 -1.76 -1.79
CA ALA A 97 8.12 -0.56 -1.54
C ALA A 97 9.63 -0.73 -1.83
N LYS A 98 10.20 -1.92 -1.60
CA LYS A 98 11.56 -2.26 -2.07
C LYS A 98 11.71 -2.12 -3.58
N ARG A 99 10.75 -2.64 -4.35
CA ARG A 99 10.78 -2.55 -5.82
C ARG A 99 10.68 -1.12 -6.32
N ALA A 100 9.84 -0.29 -5.68
CA ALA A 100 9.75 1.12 -6.00
C ALA A 100 11.08 1.85 -5.76
N LEU A 101 11.72 1.63 -4.60
CA LEU A 101 13.04 2.20 -4.29
C LEU A 101 14.12 1.77 -5.29
N GLN A 102 14.20 0.47 -5.59
CA GLN A 102 15.13 -0.06 -6.59
C GLN A 102 14.92 0.58 -7.96
N ARG A 103 13.66 0.78 -8.37
CA ARG A 103 13.33 1.38 -9.67
C ARG A 103 13.65 2.88 -9.73
N LEU A 104 13.47 3.60 -8.63
CA LEU A 104 13.91 4.99 -8.46
C LEU A 104 15.43 5.13 -8.37
N GLY A 105 16.14 4.03 -8.11
CA GLY A 105 17.58 4.02 -7.90
C GLY A 105 17.99 4.57 -6.53
N ILE A 106 17.09 4.51 -5.54
CA ILE A 106 17.32 4.99 -4.17
C ILE A 106 17.67 3.81 -3.27
N GLU A 107 18.77 3.92 -2.53
CA GLU A 107 19.21 2.92 -1.57
C GLU A 107 18.34 2.90 -0.30
N GLU A 108 18.09 1.72 0.27
CA GLU A 108 17.33 1.61 1.53
C GLU A 108 18.07 2.31 2.69
N GLU A 109 19.39 2.35 2.61
CA GLU A 109 20.34 2.99 3.52
C GLU A 109 20.19 4.51 3.58
N CYS A 110 19.50 5.13 2.60
CA CYS A 110 19.11 6.53 2.70
C CYS A 110 18.18 6.77 3.90
N PHE A 111 17.49 5.75 4.40
CA PHE A 111 16.53 5.84 5.49
C PHE A 111 17.04 5.11 6.73
N HIS A 112 16.94 5.77 7.89
CA HIS A 112 17.23 5.17 9.18
C HIS A 112 16.27 4.03 9.52
N ARG A 113 15.00 4.17 9.09
CA ARG A 113 13.98 3.15 9.25
C ARG A 113 12.98 3.22 8.10
N ILE A 114 12.45 2.07 7.71
CA ILE A 114 11.34 1.98 6.76
C ILE A 114 10.18 1.26 7.45
N ILE A 115 9.02 1.92 7.47
CA ILE A 115 7.79 1.44 8.10
C ILE A 115 6.79 1.11 6.99
N TRP A 116 6.42 -0.16 6.92
CA TRP A 116 5.49 -0.71 5.93
C TRP A 116 4.10 -0.84 6.53
N GLY A 117 3.06 -0.85 5.70
CA GLY A 117 1.66 -0.71 6.13
C GLY A 117 1.13 -1.79 7.11
N ARG A 118 1.88 -2.88 7.33
CA ARG A 118 1.56 -3.92 8.33
C ARG A 118 2.00 -3.56 9.75
N GLU A 119 2.91 -2.60 9.93
CA GLU A 119 3.43 -2.16 11.23
C GLU A 119 2.61 -0.97 11.78
N ARG A 120 1.29 -1.14 11.93
CA ARG A 120 0.40 -0.15 12.56
C ARG A 120 0.19 -0.39 14.07
N ARG A 121 1.17 -1.02 14.72
CA ARG A 121 1.27 -0.98 16.19
C ARG A 121 2.44 -0.07 16.52
N PHE A 122 2.15 1.20 16.74
CA PHE A 122 2.98 1.96 17.66
C PHE A 122 2.80 1.24 19.00
N GLU A 123 3.85 0.57 19.48
CA GLU A 123 3.89 0.15 20.88
C GLU A 123 3.73 1.43 21.69
N ASP A 124 2.58 1.55 22.34
CA ASP A 124 2.35 2.55 23.36
C ASP A 124 3.33 2.20 24.48
N SER A 125 4.47 2.88 24.49
CA SER A 125 5.42 2.86 25.61
C SER A 125 4.79 3.61 26.79
N GLY A 126 3.66 3.10 27.31
CA GLY A 126 3.05 3.49 28.57
C GLY A 126 3.67 2.67 29.69
N GLY A 127 4.96 2.85 29.92
CA GLY A 127 5.66 2.29 31.06
C GLY A 127 5.54 3.20 32.28
N GLY A 128 4.52 2.96 33.11
CA GLY A 128 4.45 3.26 34.56
C GLY A 128 4.71 4.71 35.03
N PRO A 129 4.68 4.97 36.35
CA PRO A 129 4.51 4.03 37.47
C PRO A 129 3.05 3.72 37.84
#